data_AF-A0A7K0CD68-F1
#
_entry.id   AF-A0A7K0CD68-F1
#
_cell.length_a   1.000
_cell.length_b   1.000
_cell.length_c   1.000
_cell.angle_alpha   90.00
_cell.angle_beta   90.00
_cell.angle_gamma   90.00
#
_symmetry.space_group_name_H-M   'P 1'
#
loop_
_entity.id
_entity.type
_entity.pdbx_description
1 polymer ?
#
loop_
_entity_poly.entity_id
_entity_poly.type
_entity_poly.pdbx_seq_one_letter_code
_entity_poly.pdbx_strand_id
1 'polypeptide(L)'
;MAVPESSERGGATLHRGKPAGDALTTYGAERGGAAATVPLPHALEPAVTITLEVAPVQTQTLPASGTHPVPRQTRVRHRPEAADPPEALLTPRPEPRPPSRTESSGPSSDLFRQYLREIGRIALLSAVEEVELARRVEAGLFAEEKLAGAPDLDSRLALDLDRLVVLGRMAKRRLIEANLRLVVSVAKRYVGRGLTMLDLVQEGNLGLIRAVEKFDYARGYKFSTYATWWIRQAMSRALADQARTIRVPVHVVELINRVVRVQRRMLQERGYEPTPEEVAVHLDLPEERVSEVLRLAQEPVSLHAPVGEEDDVALGDLIEDGDAASPVESAAFLLLREHLEAVLSTLGERERKVVQLRYGLADGRPRTLEEIGRIFGVTRERIRQIESKTLNKLRDHAFADQLRGYLD
;
A
#
# COMPACT_ATOMS: atom_id res chain seq x y z
N MET A 1 5.69 -51.05 -22.78
CA MET A 1 5.83 -52.49 -23.06
C MET A 1 7.22 -52.70 -23.62
N ALA A 2 7.95 -53.75 -23.20
CA ALA A 2 9.33 -54.07 -23.60
C ALA A 2 10.43 -53.02 -23.31
N VAL A 3 11.28 -53.33 -22.31
CA VAL A 3 12.73 -53.10 -22.29
C VAL A 3 13.42 -54.24 -23.11
N PRO A 4 14.77 -54.32 -23.33
CA PRO A 4 15.91 -53.57 -22.76
C PRO A 4 16.78 -52.94 -23.91
N GLU A 5 18.12 -52.75 -23.93
CA GLU A 5 19.24 -53.07 -23.01
C GLU A 5 20.51 -52.22 -23.29
N SER A 6 21.19 -51.74 -22.23
CA SER A 6 22.66 -51.51 -22.15
C SER A 6 23.36 -50.58 -23.19
N SER A 7 24.65 -50.24 -23.13
CA SER A 7 25.74 -50.55 -22.18
C SER A 7 26.77 -49.39 -22.10
N GLU A 8 27.36 -49.16 -20.91
CA GLU A 8 28.83 -49.03 -20.63
C GLU A 8 29.74 -48.05 -21.45
N ARG A 9 30.87 -47.50 -20.95
CA ARG A 9 31.64 -47.62 -19.68
C ARG A 9 32.64 -46.45 -19.53
N GLY A 10 33.13 -46.19 -18.31
CA GLY A 10 34.31 -45.35 -18.03
C GLY A 10 34.05 -43.84 -17.91
N GLY A 11 34.73 -43.05 -17.07
CA GLY A 11 35.82 -43.35 -16.12
C GLY A 11 37.23 -43.16 -16.72
N ALA A 12 38.18 -42.46 -16.09
CA ALA A 12 38.12 -41.77 -14.79
C ALA A 12 39.28 -40.76 -14.57
N THR A 13 38.97 -39.63 -13.89
CA THR A 13 39.82 -38.91 -12.89
C THR A 13 41.22 -38.34 -13.23
N LEU A 14 41.69 -37.43 -12.33
CA LEU A 14 43.04 -36.86 -12.21
C LEU A 14 43.37 -35.72 -13.22
N HIS A 15 44.20 -34.70 -12.92
CA HIS A 15 44.96 -34.41 -11.68
C HIS A 15 45.16 -32.89 -11.41
N ARG A 16 45.63 -32.60 -10.19
CA ARG A 16 46.26 -31.37 -9.63
C ARG A 16 46.69 -30.21 -10.56
N GLY A 17 46.60 -28.98 -10.02
CA GLY A 17 47.81 -28.13 -9.91
C GLY A 17 47.64 -26.60 -10.13
N LYS A 18 47.98 -25.79 -9.12
CA LYS A 18 48.47 -24.40 -9.30
C LYS A 18 49.99 -24.42 -9.48
N PRO A 19 50.57 -23.43 -10.19
CA PRO A 19 51.40 -22.39 -9.57
C PRO A 19 50.81 -20.98 -9.80
N ALA A 20 51.09 -19.88 -9.08
CA ALA A 20 52.14 -19.46 -8.13
C ALA A 20 53.38 -18.74 -8.72
N GLY A 21 53.61 -17.50 -8.27
CA GLY A 21 54.79 -16.64 -8.51
C GLY A 21 54.76 -15.82 -9.81
N ASP A 22 55.49 -14.71 -9.99
CA ASP A 22 56.19 -13.79 -9.04
C ASP A 22 56.72 -12.57 -9.88
N ALA A 23 57.30 -11.44 -9.44
CA ALA A 23 57.68 -10.82 -8.14
C ALA A 23 57.88 -9.28 -8.36
N LEU A 24 58.65 -8.59 -7.49
CA LEU A 24 59.45 -7.34 -7.75
C LEU A 24 58.70 -5.98 -7.88
N THR A 25 59.14 -4.82 -7.35
CA THR A 25 60.37 -4.43 -6.58
C THR A 25 60.05 -3.33 -5.53
N THR A 26 61.00 -3.04 -4.63
CA THR A 26 60.94 -2.10 -3.47
C THR A 26 61.53 -0.68 -3.72
N TYR A 27 61.55 0.15 -2.65
CA TYR A 27 61.94 1.58 -2.51
C TYR A 27 60.83 2.59 -2.90
N GLY A 28 60.59 3.74 -2.24
CA GLY A 28 61.36 4.55 -1.28
C GLY A 28 61.66 5.93 -1.90
N ALA A 29 61.50 7.11 -1.26
CA ALA A 29 61.03 7.48 0.09
C ALA A 29 60.61 8.99 0.13
N GLU A 30 60.28 9.52 1.32
CA GLU A 30 60.22 10.97 1.69
C GLU A 30 59.07 11.89 1.16
N ARG A 31 58.23 12.34 2.11
CA ARG A 31 57.59 13.68 2.27
C ARG A 31 56.64 14.28 1.22
N GLY A 32 55.45 14.67 1.71
CA GLY A 32 54.94 16.04 1.51
C GLY A 32 53.62 16.20 0.75
N GLY A 33 52.49 16.19 1.46
CA GLY A 33 51.18 16.58 0.91
C GLY A 33 50.04 16.24 1.87
N ALA A 34 49.31 17.25 2.35
CA ALA A 34 48.19 17.03 3.27
C ALA A 34 46.96 16.49 2.51
N ALA A 35 46.35 15.42 3.01
CA ALA A 35 45.08 14.92 2.48
C ALA A 35 43.94 15.89 2.82
N ALA A 36 43.16 16.31 1.82
CA ALA A 36 42.05 17.21 2.00
C ALA A 36 40.85 16.51 2.65
N THR A 37 40.47 16.93 3.86
CA THR A 37 39.22 16.54 4.52
C THR A 37 38.02 17.21 3.87
N VAL A 38 37.04 16.41 3.42
CA VAL A 38 35.71 16.92 3.03
C VAL A 38 34.83 17.05 4.30
N PRO A 39 34.04 18.13 4.48
CA PRO A 39 33.43 18.41 5.78
C PRO A 39 32.18 17.58 6.09
N LEU A 40 32.00 17.28 7.39
CA LEU A 40 30.71 16.88 7.97
C LEU A 40 29.88 18.14 8.31
N PRO A 41 28.54 18.10 8.22
CA PRO A 41 27.68 19.21 8.64
C PRO A 41 27.71 19.42 10.17
N HIS A 42 27.37 20.64 10.60
CA HIS A 42 27.73 21.16 11.93
C HIS A 42 26.86 20.69 13.11
N ALA A 43 27.54 20.60 14.25
CA ALA A 43 27.18 20.89 15.65
C ALA A 43 25.69 21.04 16.08
N LEU A 44 25.41 20.49 17.26
CA LEU A 44 24.21 20.69 18.08
C LEU A 44 24.16 22.10 18.67
N GLU A 45 22.96 22.70 18.74
CA GLU A 45 22.71 23.93 19.51
C GLU A 45 22.44 23.65 21.00
N PRO A 46 22.77 24.58 21.92
CA PRO A 46 22.53 24.43 23.35
C PRO A 46 21.08 24.72 23.76
N ALA A 47 20.64 24.15 24.88
CA ALA A 47 19.26 24.24 25.35
C ALA A 47 18.84 25.66 25.79
N VAL A 48 17.65 26.08 25.35
CA VAL A 48 17.01 27.33 25.80
C VAL A 48 16.46 27.16 27.23
N THR A 49 17.08 27.83 28.20
CA THR A 49 16.58 27.91 29.57
C THR A 49 15.46 28.94 29.68
N ILE A 50 14.23 28.52 29.93
CA ILE A 50 13.10 29.42 30.16
C ILE A 50 13.13 29.90 31.62
N THR A 51 13.56 31.15 31.82
CA THR A 51 13.47 31.83 33.12
C THR A 51 12.06 32.36 33.36
N LEU A 52 11.36 31.83 34.36
CA LEU A 52 10.11 32.38 34.87
C LEU A 52 10.40 33.60 35.77
N GLU A 53 10.07 34.81 35.31
CA GLU A 53 10.02 35.98 36.19
C GLU A 53 8.85 35.85 37.17
N VAL A 54 9.14 35.98 38.47
CA VAL A 54 8.15 35.98 39.54
C VAL A 54 7.90 37.42 39.98
N ALA A 55 6.73 37.97 39.62
CA ALA A 55 6.33 39.30 40.06
C ALA A 55 6.12 39.36 41.58
N PRO A 56 6.58 40.42 42.27
CA PRO A 56 6.53 40.49 43.73
C PRO A 56 5.11 40.70 44.28
N VAL A 57 4.71 39.84 45.21
CA VAL A 57 3.44 39.97 45.93
C VAL A 57 3.54 41.12 46.95
N GLN A 58 2.76 42.19 46.75
CA GLN A 58 2.59 43.22 47.78
C GLN A 58 1.60 42.75 48.86
N THR A 59 2.08 42.54 50.08
CA THR A 59 1.22 42.32 51.25
C THR A 59 0.67 43.64 51.76
N GLN A 60 -0.66 43.79 51.77
CA GLN A 60 -1.36 44.80 52.58
C GLN A 60 -2.31 44.10 53.56
N THR A 61 -2.50 44.71 54.73
CA THR A 61 -3.12 44.05 55.90
C THR A 61 -4.23 44.88 56.54
N LEU A 62 -5.33 44.21 56.88
CA LEU A 62 -6.40 44.65 57.81
C LEU A 62 -7.31 45.79 57.31
N PRO A 63 -8.50 46.01 57.92
CA PRO A 63 -9.14 45.28 59.02
C PRO A 63 -10.48 44.60 58.61
N ALA A 64 -11.20 44.03 59.59
CA ALA A 64 -12.47 43.31 59.38
C ALA A 64 -13.71 44.05 59.93
N SER A 65 -14.84 43.97 59.22
CA SER A 65 -16.20 44.12 59.75
C SER A 65 -17.25 43.73 58.67
N GLY A 66 -18.48 43.39 59.09
CA GLY A 66 -19.66 43.30 58.21
C GLY A 66 -20.22 41.90 57.92
N THR A 67 -21.16 41.42 58.75
CA THR A 67 -22.07 40.31 58.41
C THR A 67 -23.20 40.78 57.50
N HIS A 68 -23.44 40.10 56.37
CA HIS A 68 -24.76 39.97 55.70
C HIS A 68 -24.76 38.78 54.69
N PRO A 69 -25.94 38.29 54.22
CA PRO A 69 -26.06 36.91 53.71
C PRO A 69 -25.70 36.71 52.23
N VAL A 70 -25.30 35.47 51.92
CA VAL A 70 -24.86 35.01 50.58
C VAL A 70 -26.07 34.72 49.66
N PRO A 71 -26.19 35.38 48.49
CA PRO A 71 -27.08 34.94 47.41
C PRO A 71 -26.52 33.69 46.72
N ARG A 72 -27.38 32.73 46.33
CA ARG A 72 -26.95 31.52 45.63
C ARG A 72 -26.36 31.85 44.25
N GLN A 73 -25.04 31.74 44.10
CA GLN A 73 -24.39 31.75 42.78
C GLN A 73 -24.34 30.33 42.19
N THR A 74 -24.67 30.24 40.89
CA THR A 74 -24.71 28.98 40.14
C THR A 74 -23.31 28.41 39.96
N ARG A 75 -23.07 27.18 40.45
CA ARG A 75 -21.80 26.48 40.25
C ARG A 75 -21.60 26.14 38.77
N VAL A 76 -20.87 26.98 38.04
CA VAL A 76 -20.25 26.61 36.77
C VAL A 76 -19.31 25.43 37.04
N ARG A 77 -19.60 24.28 36.44
CA ARG A 77 -18.68 23.14 36.47
C ARG A 77 -17.58 23.39 35.45
N HIS A 78 -16.33 23.47 35.90
CA HIS A 78 -15.20 23.28 34.99
C HIS A 78 -15.34 21.90 34.34
N ARG A 79 -15.49 21.91 33.02
CA ARG A 79 -15.43 20.73 32.17
C ARG A 79 -13.95 20.50 31.83
N PRO A 80 -13.37 19.31 32.07
CA PRO A 80 -12.04 19.00 31.56
C PRO A 80 -12.05 19.09 30.04
N GLU A 81 -10.94 19.56 29.49
CA GLU A 81 -10.77 19.85 28.08
C GLU A 81 -11.07 18.62 27.21
N ALA A 82 -11.85 18.81 26.15
CA ALA A 82 -12.35 17.71 25.34
C ALA A 82 -11.34 17.36 24.24
N ALA A 83 -10.56 16.31 24.44
CA ALA A 83 -9.90 15.63 23.33
C ALA A 83 -10.97 15.18 22.31
N ASP A 84 -10.71 15.41 21.03
CA ASP A 84 -11.72 15.21 19.98
C ASP A 84 -12.28 13.78 19.94
N PRO A 85 -13.61 13.61 19.75
CA PRO A 85 -14.19 12.30 19.60
C PRO A 85 -13.74 11.66 18.28
N PRO A 86 -13.11 10.47 18.29
CA PRO A 86 -12.65 9.81 17.08
C PRO A 86 -13.82 9.55 16.10
N GLU A 87 -13.50 9.73 14.81
CA GLU A 87 -14.42 10.15 13.76
C GLU A 87 -15.80 9.47 13.75
N ALA A 88 -16.85 10.30 13.69
CA ALA A 88 -18.22 9.87 13.52
C ALA A 88 -18.48 9.41 12.07
N LEU A 89 -18.01 8.21 11.74
CA LEU A 89 -18.27 7.51 10.49
C LEU A 89 -19.77 7.52 10.15
N LEU A 90 -20.11 8.36 9.16
CA LEU A 90 -21.48 8.56 8.73
C LEU A 90 -22.05 7.24 8.17
N THR A 91 -23.24 6.90 8.65
CA THR A 91 -24.13 6.00 7.92
C THR A 91 -24.75 6.80 6.78
N PRO A 92 -24.49 6.47 5.50
CA PRO A 92 -25.38 6.92 4.45
C PRO A 92 -26.78 6.38 4.74
N ARG A 93 -27.82 7.14 4.40
CA ARG A 93 -29.15 6.53 4.20
C ARG A 93 -29.04 5.55 3.03
N PRO A 94 -29.81 4.45 3.02
CA PRO A 94 -29.89 3.61 1.84
C PRO A 94 -30.41 4.44 0.66
N GLU A 95 -29.74 4.34 -0.47
CA GLU A 95 -30.22 4.84 -1.75
C GLU A 95 -31.52 4.12 -2.15
N PRO A 96 -32.38 4.74 -2.98
CA PRO A 96 -33.58 4.07 -3.47
C PRO A 96 -33.19 2.77 -4.19
N ARG A 97 -33.76 1.64 -3.73
CA ARG A 97 -33.45 0.33 -4.33
C ARG A 97 -33.82 0.35 -5.82
N PRO A 98 -32.95 -0.14 -6.73
CA PRO A 98 -33.39 -0.52 -8.07
C PRO A 98 -34.50 -1.59 -7.97
N PRO A 99 -35.34 -1.75 -9.01
CA PRO A 99 -36.42 -2.74 -9.01
C PRO A 99 -35.88 -4.13 -8.66
N SER A 100 -36.64 -4.87 -7.85
CA SER A 100 -36.14 -6.07 -7.18
C SER A 100 -35.93 -7.23 -8.17
N ARG A 101 -34.73 -7.29 -8.77
CA ARG A 101 -34.15 -8.55 -9.24
C ARG A 101 -34.17 -9.52 -8.05
N THR A 102 -34.86 -10.64 -8.21
CA THR A 102 -35.03 -11.66 -7.17
C THR A 102 -33.65 -12.09 -6.68
N GLU A 103 -33.37 -11.92 -5.37
CA GLU A 103 -32.11 -12.38 -4.77
C GLU A 103 -32.02 -13.91 -4.89
N SER A 104 -31.31 -14.38 -5.92
CA SER A 104 -30.96 -15.79 -6.05
C SER A 104 -30.11 -16.17 -4.84
N SER A 105 -30.51 -17.21 -4.11
CA SER A 105 -29.90 -17.59 -2.84
C SER A 105 -28.58 -18.34 -3.05
N GLY A 106 -27.58 -17.63 -3.59
CA GLY A 106 -26.25 -18.15 -3.84
C GLY A 106 -25.55 -18.65 -2.58
N PRO A 107 -24.52 -19.51 -2.70
CA PRO A 107 -23.94 -20.27 -1.58
C PRO A 107 -23.40 -19.38 -0.46
N SER A 108 -22.88 -18.19 -0.76
CA SER A 108 -22.43 -17.21 0.24
C SER A 108 -23.55 -16.81 1.24
N SER A 109 -24.81 -16.77 0.78
CA SER A 109 -25.96 -16.49 1.65
C SER A 109 -26.22 -17.60 2.67
N ASP A 110 -25.91 -18.86 2.34
CA ASP A 110 -26.07 -19.99 3.28
C ASP A 110 -24.87 -20.12 4.23
N LEU A 111 -23.65 -19.85 3.76
CA LEU A 111 -22.46 -19.73 4.62
C LEU A 111 -22.67 -18.68 5.73
N PHE A 112 -23.23 -17.51 5.39
CA PHE A 112 -23.56 -16.50 6.39
C PHE A 112 -24.70 -16.97 7.34
N ARG A 113 -25.72 -17.68 6.84
CA ARG A 113 -26.77 -18.30 7.68
C ARG A 113 -26.24 -19.42 8.58
N GLN A 114 -25.20 -20.16 8.18
CA GLN A 114 -24.51 -21.11 9.05
C GLN A 114 -23.78 -20.38 10.17
N TYR A 115 -22.94 -19.39 9.85
CA TYR A 115 -22.23 -18.58 10.85
C TYR A 115 -23.20 -17.95 11.88
N LEU A 116 -24.33 -17.39 11.43
CA LEU A 116 -25.35 -16.84 12.33
C LEU A 116 -26.00 -17.89 13.24
N ARG A 117 -26.19 -19.13 12.77
CA ARG A 117 -26.68 -20.25 13.60
C ARG A 117 -25.64 -20.66 14.65
N GLU A 118 -24.37 -20.67 14.30
CA GLU A 118 -23.28 -21.07 15.20
C GLU A 118 -23.09 -20.05 16.33
N ILE A 119 -22.92 -18.76 16.01
CA ILE A 119 -22.82 -17.72 17.06
C ILE A 119 -24.14 -17.53 17.83
N GLY A 120 -25.27 -17.94 17.25
CA GLY A 120 -26.60 -17.89 17.88
C GLY A 120 -26.77 -18.88 19.02
N ARG A 121 -26.05 -20.01 19.01
CA ARG A 121 -26.04 -21.02 20.09
C ARG A 121 -25.33 -20.53 21.36
N ILE A 122 -24.51 -19.50 21.26
CA ILE A 122 -23.60 -19.07 22.32
C ILE A 122 -24.34 -18.11 23.26
N ALA A 123 -24.42 -18.49 24.54
CA ALA A 123 -25.05 -17.68 25.57
C ALA A 123 -24.29 -16.36 25.79
N LEU A 124 -25.03 -15.25 25.78
CA LEU A 124 -24.55 -13.91 26.13
C LEU A 124 -24.11 -13.88 27.60
N LEU A 125 -23.21 -12.95 27.93
CA LEU A 125 -22.68 -12.78 29.28
C LEU A 125 -23.44 -11.67 30.04
N SER A 126 -23.56 -11.84 31.36
CA SER A 126 -23.85 -10.75 32.29
C SER A 126 -22.61 -9.90 32.55
N ALA A 127 -22.81 -8.69 33.09
CA ALA A 127 -21.69 -7.82 33.47
C ALA A 127 -20.78 -8.40 34.58
N VAL A 128 -21.28 -9.36 35.38
CA VAL A 128 -20.45 -10.06 36.37
C VAL A 128 -19.54 -11.08 35.68
N GLU A 129 -20.09 -11.85 34.73
CA GLU A 129 -19.30 -12.80 33.94
C GLU A 129 -18.28 -12.11 33.01
N GLU A 130 -18.60 -10.92 32.47
CA GLU A 130 -17.63 -10.07 31.75
C GLU A 130 -16.39 -9.78 32.62
N VAL A 131 -16.60 -9.37 33.88
CA VAL A 131 -15.52 -9.06 34.84
C VAL A 131 -14.77 -10.33 35.28
N GLU A 132 -15.48 -11.43 35.55
CA GLU A 132 -14.84 -12.70 35.91
C GLU A 132 -13.97 -13.27 34.79
N LEU A 133 -14.44 -13.23 33.54
CA LEU A 133 -13.65 -13.71 32.41
C LEU A 133 -12.44 -12.79 32.16
N ALA A 134 -12.60 -11.47 32.24
CA ALA A 134 -11.49 -10.52 32.10
C ALA A 134 -10.38 -10.76 33.14
N ARG A 135 -10.73 -11.00 34.41
CA ARG A 135 -9.77 -11.37 35.47
C ARG A 135 -9.02 -12.67 35.18
N ARG A 136 -9.70 -13.68 34.64
CA ARG A 136 -9.07 -14.96 34.26
C ARG A 136 -8.13 -14.79 33.06
N VAL A 137 -8.46 -13.90 32.12
CA VAL A 137 -7.59 -13.54 30.99
C VAL A 137 -6.32 -12.84 31.48
N GLU A 138 -6.45 -11.83 32.34
CA GLU A 138 -5.33 -11.10 32.95
C GLU A 138 -4.40 -12.05 33.74
N ALA A 139 -4.96 -12.91 34.59
CA ALA A 139 -4.21 -13.89 35.36
C ALA A 139 -3.45 -14.91 34.47
N GLY A 140 -4.04 -15.32 33.35
CA GLY A 140 -3.38 -16.21 32.38
C GLY A 140 -2.25 -15.52 31.60
N LEU A 141 -2.44 -14.26 31.19
CA LEU A 141 -1.40 -13.47 30.53
C LEU A 141 -0.20 -13.23 31.47
N PHE A 142 -0.45 -12.89 32.74
CA PHE A 142 0.59 -12.73 33.75
C PHE A 142 1.32 -14.04 34.07
N ALA A 143 0.64 -15.19 33.97
CA ALA A 143 1.28 -16.49 34.11
C ALA A 143 2.15 -16.85 32.88
N GLU A 144 1.70 -16.49 31.69
CA GLU A 144 2.42 -16.69 30.42
C GLU A 144 3.71 -15.84 30.38
N GLU A 145 3.63 -14.57 30.78
CA GLU A 145 4.79 -13.68 30.93
C GLU A 145 5.79 -14.20 31.97
N LYS A 146 5.32 -14.71 33.11
CA LYS A 146 6.20 -15.31 34.14
C LYS A 146 6.93 -16.56 33.68
N LEU A 147 6.25 -17.45 32.94
CA LEU A 147 6.87 -18.65 32.37
C LEU A 147 7.92 -18.29 31.30
N ALA A 148 7.71 -17.22 30.54
CA ALA A 148 8.67 -16.73 29.56
C ALA A 148 9.88 -16.01 30.20
N GLY A 149 9.66 -15.30 31.31
CA GLY A 149 10.68 -14.47 31.97
C GLY A 149 11.60 -15.19 32.97
N ALA A 150 11.27 -16.42 33.39
CA ALA A 150 12.02 -17.15 34.41
C ALA A 150 12.20 -18.64 34.04
N PRO A 151 13.35 -19.05 33.46
CA PRO A 151 13.57 -20.45 33.07
C PRO A 151 13.73 -21.40 34.27
N ASP A 152 14.35 -20.93 35.36
CA ASP A 152 14.62 -21.74 36.57
C ASP A 152 13.48 -21.66 37.61
N LEU A 153 12.24 -21.86 37.16
CA LEU A 153 11.07 -21.91 38.04
C LEU A 153 10.97 -23.26 38.80
N ASP A 154 10.50 -23.23 40.04
CA ASP A 154 10.12 -24.44 40.78
C ASP A 154 9.08 -25.26 39.99
N SER A 155 9.26 -26.58 39.96
CA SER A 155 8.46 -27.47 39.12
C SER A 155 6.96 -27.51 39.50
N ARG A 156 6.58 -27.16 40.74
CA ARG A 156 5.16 -27.04 41.12
C ARG A 156 4.60 -25.70 40.67
N LEU A 157 5.34 -24.61 40.91
CA LEU A 157 4.97 -23.27 40.45
C LEU A 157 4.82 -23.22 38.92
N ALA A 158 5.71 -23.86 38.16
CA ALA A 158 5.60 -23.96 36.70
C ALA A 158 4.30 -24.65 36.24
N LEU A 159 3.91 -25.76 36.89
CA LEU A 159 2.66 -26.49 36.59
C LEU A 159 1.41 -25.66 36.93
N ASP A 160 1.43 -24.90 38.02
CA ASP A 160 0.30 -24.05 38.40
C ASP A 160 0.20 -22.79 37.52
N LEU A 161 1.32 -22.26 37.04
CA LEU A 161 1.32 -21.19 36.02
C LEU A 161 0.77 -21.69 34.68
N ASP A 162 1.18 -22.87 34.19
CA ASP A 162 0.66 -23.43 32.92
C ASP A 162 -0.87 -23.65 32.98
N ARG A 163 -1.38 -24.15 34.11
CA ARG A 163 -2.83 -24.23 34.38
C ARG A 163 -3.53 -22.88 34.26
N LEU A 164 -2.94 -21.80 34.78
CA LEU A 164 -3.48 -20.44 34.64
C LEU A 164 -3.44 -19.94 33.20
N VAL A 165 -2.39 -20.24 32.43
CA VAL A 165 -2.31 -19.92 31.00
C VAL A 165 -3.44 -20.61 30.22
N VAL A 166 -3.66 -21.91 30.45
CA VAL A 166 -4.76 -22.65 29.81
C VAL A 166 -6.12 -22.07 30.18
N LEU A 167 -6.37 -21.80 31.47
CA LEU A 167 -7.63 -21.20 31.94
C LEU A 167 -7.86 -19.78 31.39
N GLY A 168 -6.82 -18.96 31.29
CA GLY A 168 -6.89 -17.62 30.70
C GLY A 168 -7.14 -17.64 29.20
N ARG A 169 -6.49 -18.55 28.45
CA ARG A 169 -6.77 -18.78 27.03
C ARG A 169 -8.22 -19.25 26.80
N MET A 170 -8.75 -20.13 27.65
CA MET A 170 -10.17 -20.54 27.63
C MET A 170 -11.11 -19.37 27.94
N ALA A 171 -10.78 -18.53 28.93
CA ALA A 171 -11.58 -17.36 29.28
C ALA A 171 -11.59 -16.31 28.15
N LYS A 172 -10.43 -16.05 27.50
CA LYS A 172 -10.29 -15.17 26.34
C LYS A 172 -11.20 -15.64 25.21
N ARG A 173 -11.14 -16.93 24.89
CA ARG A 173 -12.00 -17.57 23.89
C ARG A 173 -13.49 -17.39 24.20
N ARG A 174 -13.94 -17.73 25.42
CA ARG A 174 -15.34 -17.59 25.85
C ARG A 174 -15.86 -16.15 25.77
N LEU A 175 -15.02 -15.17 26.12
CA LEU A 175 -15.36 -13.74 26.09
C LEU A 175 -15.47 -13.19 24.66
N ILE A 176 -14.60 -13.65 23.73
CA ILE A 176 -14.74 -13.38 22.29
C ILE A 176 -16.02 -14.02 21.75
N GLU A 177 -16.19 -15.33 21.96
CA GLU A 177 -17.30 -16.13 21.42
C GLU A 177 -18.68 -15.58 21.80
N ALA A 178 -18.86 -15.14 23.05
CA ALA A 178 -20.11 -14.52 23.51
C ALA A 178 -20.43 -13.19 22.81
N ASN A 179 -19.42 -12.49 22.28
CA ASN A 179 -19.53 -11.15 21.72
C ASN A 179 -19.53 -11.10 20.19
N LEU A 180 -19.39 -12.23 19.48
CA LEU A 180 -19.47 -12.29 18.00
C LEU A 180 -20.78 -11.68 17.46
N ARG A 181 -21.87 -11.75 18.23
CA ARG A 181 -23.17 -11.13 17.90
C ARG A 181 -23.13 -9.59 17.90
N LEU A 182 -22.22 -8.97 18.66
CA LEU A 182 -21.98 -7.51 18.62
C LEU A 182 -21.26 -7.11 17.32
N VAL A 183 -20.31 -7.93 16.86
CA VAL A 183 -19.60 -7.67 15.59
C VAL A 183 -20.59 -7.63 14.42
N VAL A 184 -21.48 -8.63 14.33
CA VAL A 184 -22.53 -8.67 13.30
C VAL A 184 -23.46 -7.46 13.36
N SER A 185 -23.83 -6.97 14.55
CA SER A 185 -24.72 -5.80 14.67
C SER A 185 -24.03 -4.48 14.29
N VAL A 186 -22.71 -4.37 14.49
CA VAL A 186 -21.91 -3.24 13.99
C VAL A 186 -21.72 -3.32 12.47
N ALA A 187 -21.40 -4.51 11.94
CA ALA A 187 -21.10 -4.76 10.52
C ALA A 187 -22.23 -4.35 9.57
N LYS A 188 -23.50 -4.51 9.99
CA LYS A 188 -24.69 -4.12 9.22
C LYS A 188 -24.71 -2.67 8.71
N ARG A 189 -23.89 -1.77 9.26
CA ARG A 189 -23.76 -0.36 8.82
C ARG A 189 -22.70 -0.14 7.73
N TYR A 190 -21.94 -1.17 7.38
CA TYR A 190 -20.81 -1.13 6.44
C TYR A 190 -21.04 -1.97 5.17
N VAL A 191 -22.13 -2.77 5.13
CA VAL A 191 -22.56 -3.52 3.95
C VAL A 191 -22.83 -2.57 2.78
N GLY A 192 -22.50 -3.01 1.55
CA GLY A 192 -22.72 -2.22 0.33
C GLY A 192 -21.65 -1.15 0.09
N ARG A 193 -20.43 -1.34 0.61
CA ARG A 193 -19.30 -0.42 0.46
C ARG A 193 -18.05 -1.08 -0.14
N GLY A 194 -18.22 -2.10 -0.99
CA GLY A 194 -17.13 -2.85 -1.65
C GLY A 194 -16.78 -4.20 -1.02
N LEU A 195 -16.77 -4.32 0.32
CA LEU A 195 -16.52 -5.60 1.01
C LEU A 195 -17.80 -6.41 1.28
N THR A 196 -17.69 -7.74 1.35
CA THR A 196 -18.84 -8.60 1.68
C THR A 196 -19.18 -8.57 3.17
N MET A 197 -20.39 -9.01 3.53
CA MET A 197 -20.81 -9.10 4.93
C MET A 197 -19.96 -10.09 5.75
N LEU A 198 -19.35 -11.11 5.13
CA LEU A 198 -18.45 -12.02 5.82
C LEU A 198 -17.11 -11.35 6.12
N ASP A 199 -16.50 -10.68 5.15
CA ASP A 199 -15.19 -10.01 5.32
C ASP A 199 -15.28 -8.90 6.37
N LEU A 200 -16.33 -8.07 6.30
CA LEU A 200 -16.62 -7.03 7.30
C LEU A 200 -16.78 -7.61 8.71
N VAL A 201 -17.38 -8.80 8.85
CA VAL A 201 -17.50 -9.49 10.14
C VAL A 201 -16.15 -10.07 10.59
N GLN A 202 -15.33 -10.59 9.69
CA GLN A 202 -14.01 -11.15 10.06
C GLN A 202 -13.02 -10.06 10.49
N GLU A 203 -12.96 -8.93 9.78
CA GLU A 203 -12.18 -7.76 10.20
C GLU A 203 -12.74 -7.15 11.50
N GLY A 204 -14.06 -7.14 11.65
CA GLY A 204 -14.72 -6.83 12.91
C GLY A 204 -14.34 -7.76 14.07
N ASN A 205 -14.17 -9.06 13.81
CA ASN A 205 -13.72 -10.06 14.77
C ASN A 205 -12.25 -9.82 15.17
N LEU A 206 -11.37 -9.40 14.24
CA LEU A 206 -10.00 -8.94 14.56
C LEU A 206 -9.98 -7.64 15.39
N GLY A 207 -11.01 -6.79 15.27
CA GLY A 207 -11.26 -5.68 16.18
C GLY A 207 -11.71 -6.15 17.57
N LEU A 208 -12.64 -7.11 17.65
CA LEU A 208 -13.13 -7.69 18.89
C LEU A 208 -12.02 -8.37 19.71
N ILE A 209 -11.11 -9.12 19.06
CA ILE A 209 -9.98 -9.78 19.73
C ILE A 209 -9.08 -8.73 20.41
N ARG A 210 -8.72 -7.67 19.68
CA ARG A 210 -7.95 -6.53 20.22
C ARG A 210 -8.67 -5.77 21.33
N ALA A 211 -10.01 -5.76 21.32
CA ALA A 211 -10.79 -5.21 22.43
C ALA A 211 -10.69 -6.08 23.70
N VAL A 212 -10.75 -7.41 23.56
CA VAL A 212 -10.60 -8.34 24.70
C VAL A 212 -9.20 -8.25 25.32
N GLU A 213 -8.17 -8.13 24.49
CA GLU A 213 -6.77 -8.00 24.93
C GLU A 213 -6.46 -6.70 25.69
N LYS A 214 -7.29 -5.66 25.51
CA LYS A 214 -7.11 -4.32 26.10
C LYS A 214 -8.27 -3.90 27.00
N PHE A 215 -9.15 -4.83 27.37
CA PHE A 215 -10.30 -4.52 28.21
C PHE A 215 -9.90 -4.45 29.68
N ASP A 216 -10.22 -3.32 30.30
CA ASP A 216 -10.01 -3.04 31.72
C ASP A 216 -11.37 -3.11 32.45
N TYR A 217 -11.53 -4.14 33.28
CA TYR A 217 -12.73 -4.37 34.07
C TYR A 217 -12.81 -3.47 35.32
N ALA A 218 -11.70 -2.91 35.80
CA ALA A 218 -11.67 -2.03 36.96
C ALA A 218 -12.30 -0.65 36.66
N ARG A 219 -12.34 -0.25 35.38
CA ARG A 219 -13.08 0.93 34.92
C ARG A 219 -14.62 0.82 35.06
N GLY A 220 -15.17 -0.36 35.35
CA GLY A 220 -16.60 -0.54 35.67
C GLY A 220 -17.59 -0.34 34.51
N TYR A 221 -17.11 -0.12 33.27
CA TYR A 221 -17.95 -0.06 32.08
C TYR A 221 -18.16 -1.45 31.48
N LYS A 222 -19.34 -1.69 30.88
CA LYS A 222 -19.62 -2.92 30.13
C LYS A 222 -18.65 -3.11 28.96
N PHE A 223 -18.26 -4.35 28.71
CA PHE A 223 -17.34 -4.71 27.64
C PHE A 223 -17.80 -4.19 26.26
N SER A 224 -19.09 -4.30 25.96
CA SER A 224 -19.67 -3.88 24.67
C SER A 224 -19.49 -2.39 24.35
N THR A 225 -19.43 -1.51 25.35
CA THR A 225 -19.14 -0.07 25.18
C THR A 225 -17.74 0.13 24.62
N TYR A 226 -16.75 -0.58 25.16
CA TYR A 226 -15.35 -0.51 24.72
C TYR A 226 -15.13 -1.23 23.39
N ALA A 227 -15.65 -2.45 23.25
CA ALA A 227 -15.50 -3.26 22.05
C ALA A 227 -16.07 -2.62 20.79
N THR A 228 -17.20 -1.89 20.91
CA THR A 228 -17.81 -1.17 19.78
C THR A 228 -16.86 -0.18 19.10
N TRP A 229 -15.86 0.36 19.81
CA TRP A 229 -14.85 1.24 19.23
C TRP A 229 -13.85 0.46 18.37
N TRP A 230 -13.20 -0.56 18.93
CA TRP A 230 -12.22 -1.39 18.21
C TRP A 230 -12.82 -2.14 17.01
N ILE A 231 -14.04 -2.67 17.15
CA ILE A 231 -14.77 -3.32 16.06
C ILE A 231 -15.00 -2.33 14.90
N ARG A 232 -15.39 -1.08 15.21
CA ARG A 232 -15.57 -0.02 14.21
C ARG A 232 -14.26 0.36 13.55
N GLN A 233 -13.19 0.53 14.33
CA GLN A 233 -11.88 0.93 13.82
C GLN A 233 -11.31 -0.13 12.87
N ALA A 234 -11.43 -1.42 13.22
CA ALA A 234 -10.96 -2.51 12.37
C ALA A 234 -11.74 -2.58 11.05
N MET A 235 -13.08 -2.57 11.09
CA MET A 235 -13.92 -2.55 9.87
C MET A 235 -13.60 -1.37 8.96
N SER A 236 -13.44 -0.17 9.53
CA SER A 236 -13.23 1.06 8.75
C SER A 236 -11.82 1.13 8.17
N ARG A 237 -10.83 0.60 8.89
CA ARG A 237 -9.46 0.45 8.40
C ARG A 237 -9.38 -0.57 7.26
N ALA A 238 -10.00 -1.74 7.41
CA ALA A 238 -10.06 -2.74 6.36
C ALA A 238 -10.80 -2.23 5.11
N LEU A 239 -11.89 -1.48 5.30
CA LEU A 239 -12.60 -0.83 4.19
C LEU A 239 -11.67 0.11 3.40
N ALA A 240 -10.84 0.90 4.09
CA ALA A 240 -9.88 1.80 3.43
C ALA A 240 -8.70 1.08 2.77
N ASP A 241 -8.25 -0.07 3.32
CA ASP A 241 -7.13 -0.85 2.77
C ASP A 241 -7.54 -1.85 1.66
N GLN A 242 -8.79 -2.33 1.63
CA GLN A 242 -9.21 -3.49 0.83
C GLN A 242 -10.41 -3.25 -0.10
N ALA A 243 -11.29 -2.26 0.14
CA ALA A 243 -12.59 -2.20 -0.55
C ALA A 243 -12.55 -1.70 -2.00
N ARG A 244 -11.38 -1.27 -2.50
CA ARG A 244 -11.17 -0.77 -3.87
C ARG A 244 -10.25 -1.69 -4.66
N THR A 245 -10.66 -2.03 -5.88
CA THR A 245 -9.89 -2.85 -6.84
C THR A 245 -8.49 -2.29 -7.08
N ILE A 246 -8.36 -0.96 -7.13
CA ILE A 246 -7.08 -0.26 -7.14
C ILE A 246 -6.86 0.31 -5.74
N ARG A 247 -5.84 -0.19 -5.03
CA ARG A 247 -5.62 0.14 -3.61
C ARG A 247 -5.13 1.58 -3.42
N VAL A 248 -5.90 2.37 -2.68
CA VAL A 248 -5.58 3.76 -2.33
C VAL A 248 -5.01 3.83 -0.90
N PRO A 249 -3.99 4.68 -0.60
CA PRO A 249 -3.50 4.86 0.78
C PRO A 249 -4.55 5.48 1.71
N VAL A 250 -4.61 5.03 2.96
CA VAL A 250 -5.69 5.42 3.89
C VAL A 250 -5.80 6.94 4.13
N HIS A 251 -4.71 7.69 4.17
CA HIS A 251 -4.77 9.17 4.30
C HIS A 251 -5.42 9.86 3.08
N VAL A 252 -5.35 9.24 1.89
CA VAL A 252 -6.07 9.69 0.69
C VAL A 252 -7.54 9.26 0.77
N VAL A 253 -7.85 8.07 1.29
CA VAL A 253 -9.24 7.64 1.54
C VAL A 253 -9.93 8.52 2.59
N GLU A 254 -9.23 8.94 3.65
CA GLU A 254 -9.69 9.93 4.63
C GLU A 254 -9.96 11.29 3.95
N LEU A 255 -9.09 11.71 3.03
CA LEU A 255 -9.27 12.95 2.26
C LEU A 255 -10.45 12.87 1.29
N ILE A 256 -10.64 11.77 0.55
CA ILE A 256 -11.82 11.49 -0.29
C ILE A 256 -13.10 11.58 0.57
N ASN A 257 -13.12 10.89 1.72
CA ASN A 257 -14.28 10.90 2.62
C ASN A 257 -14.57 12.29 3.23
N ARG A 258 -13.55 13.13 3.40
CA ARG A 258 -13.69 14.54 3.84
C ARG A 258 -14.22 15.44 2.73
N VAL A 259 -13.70 15.33 1.51
CA VAL A 259 -14.17 16.06 0.32
C VAL A 259 -15.64 15.74 0.03
N VAL A 260 -15.99 14.45 -0.11
CA VAL A 260 -17.37 14.02 -0.39
C VAL A 260 -18.34 14.43 0.74
N ARG A 261 -17.89 14.48 1.99
CA ARG A 261 -18.69 14.93 3.14
C ARG A 261 -18.98 16.43 3.12
N VAL A 262 -18.02 17.26 2.71
CA VAL A 262 -18.22 18.71 2.55
C VAL A 262 -19.07 18.98 1.31
N GLN A 263 -18.78 18.35 0.17
CA GLN A 263 -19.58 18.43 -1.05
C GLN A 263 -21.06 18.12 -0.81
N ARG A 264 -21.37 17.00 -0.11
CA ARG A 264 -22.75 16.61 0.25
C ARG A 264 -23.41 17.57 1.24
N ARG A 265 -22.65 18.22 2.14
CA ARG A 265 -23.19 19.24 3.04
C ARG A 265 -23.54 20.51 2.28
N MET A 266 -22.62 21.01 1.46
CA MET A 266 -22.82 22.21 0.65
C MET A 266 -23.97 22.03 -0.35
N LEU A 267 -24.12 20.84 -0.95
CA LEU A 267 -25.30 20.49 -1.76
C LEU A 267 -26.61 20.61 -0.96
N GLN A 268 -26.64 20.16 0.29
CA GLN A 268 -27.82 20.27 1.16
C GLN A 268 -28.09 21.73 1.61
N GLU A 269 -27.05 22.53 1.82
CA GLU A 269 -27.15 23.93 2.27
C GLU A 269 -27.45 24.92 1.13
N ARG A 270 -26.98 24.64 -0.09
CA ARG A 270 -27.08 25.53 -1.26
C ARG A 270 -28.09 25.09 -2.31
N GLY A 271 -28.44 23.80 -2.35
CA GLY A 271 -29.39 23.23 -3.33
C GLY A 271 -28.81 22.93 -4.72
N TYR A 272 -27.51 23.10 -4.93
CA TYR A 272 -26.78 22.75 -6.17
C TYR A 272 -25.47 22.04 -5.84
N GLU A 273 -24.92 21.26 -6.78
CA GLU A 273 -23.63 20.59 -6.57
C GLU A 273 -22.49 21.62 -6.63
N PRO A 274 -21.67 21.76 -5.56
CA PRO A 274 -20.63 22.78 -5.51
C PRO A 274 -19.45 22.42 -6.43
N THR A 275 -18.79 23.44 -6.95
CA THR A 275 -17.60 23.25 -7.81
C THR A 275 -16.39 22.78 -7.00
N PRO A 276 -15.35 22.20 -7.65
CA PRO A 276 -14.09 21.89 -6.99
C PRO A 276 -13.48 23.10 -6.28
N GLU A 277 -13.58 24.30 -6.87
CA GLU A 277 -13.16 25.58 -6.28
C GLU A 277 -13.88 25.88 -4.96
N GLU A 278 -15.22 25.79 -4.94
CA GLU A 278 -16.03 26.05 -3.74
C GLU A 278 -15.69 25.08 -2.60
N VAL A 279 -15.47 23.80 -2.93
CA VAL A 279 -15.10 22.76 -1.95
C VAL A 279 -13.65 22.94 -1.48
N ALA A 280 -12.74 23.39 -2.35
CA ALA A 280 -11.35 23.69 -2.04
C ALA A 280 -11.23 24.86 -1.05
N VAL A 281 -11.97 25.95 -1.30
CA VAL A 281 -12.05 27.12 -0.39
C VAL A 281 -12.65 26.72 0.97
N HIS A 282 -13.66 25.85 1.03
CA HIS A 282 -14.21 25.38 2.32
C HIS A 282 -13.22 24.47 3.08
N LEU A 283 -12.26 23.82 2.41
CA LEU A 283 -11.33 22.86 3.02
C LEU A 283 -9.92 23.40 3.28
N ASP A 284 -9.65 24.67 2.96
CA ASP A 284 -8.31 25.27 2.96
C ASP A 284 -7.29 24.45 2.12
N LEU A 285 -7.75 23.95 0.97
CA LEU A 285 -6.96 23.15 0.02
C LEU A 285 -6.83 23.86 -1.33
N PRO A 286 -5.77 23.61 -2.12
CA PRO A 286 -5.71 24.03 -3.51
C PRO A 286 -6.68 23.21 -4.37
N GLU A 287 -7.33 23.86 -5.34
CA GLU A 287 -8.35 23.26 -6.22
C GLU A 287 -7.83 22.03 -6.97
N GLU A 288 -6.60 22.09 -7.50
CA GLU A 288 -5.94 20.96 -8.18
C GLU A 288 -5.95 19.67 -7.36
N ARG A 289 -5.77 19.77 -6.03
CA ARG A 289 -5.81 18.62 -5.11
C ARG A 289 -7.23 18.11 -4.88
N VAL A 290 -8.24 18.98 -4.84
CA VAL A 290 -9.64 18.54 -4.76
C VAL A 290 -10.03 17.82 -6.04
N SER A 291 -9.65 18.36 -7.20
CA SER A 291 -9.86 17.76 -8.52
C SER A 291 -9.09 16.43 -8.70
N GLU A 292 -7.86 16.32 -8.17
CA GLU A 292 -7.12 15.04 -8.09
C GLU A 292 -7.82 14.02 -7.20
N VAL A 293 -8.24 14.41 -5.99
CA VAL A 293 -8.96 13.56 -5.03
C VAL A 293 -10.30 13.08 -5.60
N LEU A 294 -11.02 13.92 -6.34
CA LEU A 294 -12.26 13.54 -7.02
C LEU A 294 -12.02 12.54 -8.17
N ARG A 295 -10.92 12.66 -8.93
CA ARG A 295 -10.51 11.62 -9.90
C ARG A 295 -10.19 10.30 -9.19
N LEU A 296 -9.42 10.34 -8.10
CA LEU A 296 -9.09 9.15 -7.29
C LEU A 296 -10.28 8.54 -6.54
N ALA A 297 -11.39 9.28 -6.39
CA ALA A 297 -12.64 8.80 -5.81
C ALA A 297 -13.47 7.95 -6.78
N GLN A 298 -13.26 8.07 -8.10
CA GLN A 298 -13.94 7.25 -9.10
C GLN A 298 -13.62 5.76 -8.91
N GLU A 299 -14.50 4.88 -9.36
CA GLU A 299 -14.36 3.43 -9.26
C GLU A 299 -14.34 2.80 -10.66
N PRO A 300 -13.50 1.79 -10.91
CA PRO A 300 -13.34 1.22 -12.25
C PRO A 300 -14.58 0.43 -12.68
N VAL A 301 -14.99 0.61 -13.93
CA VAL A 301 -16.11 -0.12 -14.56
C VAL A 301 -15.63 -1.48 -15.08
N SER A 302 -16.51 -2.48 -15.06
CA SER A 302 -16.21 -3.80 -15.63
C SER A 302 -16.21 -3.76 -17.16
N LEU A 303 -15.21 -4.37 -17.79
CA LEU A 303 -15.21 -4.59 -19.25
C LEU A 303 -16.31 -5.56 -19.69
N HIS A 304 -16.83 -6.39 -18.77
CA HIS A 304 -17.99 -7.25 -19.01
C HIS A 304 -19.33 -6.59 -18.66
N ALA A 305 -19.38 -5.26 -18.53
CA ALA A 305 -20.66 -4.55 -18.49
C ALA A 305 -21.25 -4.50 -19.91
N PRO A 306 -22.52 -4.89 -20.12
CA PRO A 306 -23.18 -4.76 -21.43
C PRO A 306 -23.37 -3.29 -21.80
N VAL A 307 -23.32 -2.99 -23.10
CA VAL A 307 -23.42 -1.61 -23.63
C VAL A 307 -24.54 -1.51 -24.66
N GLY A 308 -25.72 -1.10 -24.20
CA GLY A 308 -26.91 -0.92 -25.04
C GLY A 308 -28.19 -1.39 -24.34
N GLU A 309 -29.23 -1.62 -25.14
CA GLU A 309 -30.45 -2.34 -24.71
C GLU A 309 -30.38 -3.85 -25.03
N GLU A 310 -29.42 -4.26 -25.87
CA GLU A 310 -29.15 -5.64 -26.25
C GLU A 310 -27.93 -6.15 -25.45
N ASP A 311 -28.08 -7.25 -24.70
CA ASP A 311 -27.05 -7.81 -23.80
C ASP A 311 -25.86 -8.48 -24.56
N ASP A 312 -25.85 -8.44 -25.89
CA ASP A 312 -24.90 -9.17 -26.76
C ASP A 312 -23.53 -8.49 -26.95
N VAL A 313 -23.36 -7.23 -26.54
CA VAL A 313 -22.10 -6.46 -26.69
C VAL A 313 -21.60 -5.96 -25.32
N ALA A 314 -20.37 -6.31 -24.96
CA ALA A 314 -19.73 -5.84 -23.74
C ALA A 314 -18.82 -4.63 -23.99
N LEU A 315 -18.59 -3.83 -22.94
CA LEU A 315 -17.73 -2.64 -23.00
C LEU A 315 -16.29 -2.95 -23.48
N GLY A 316 -15.77 -4.13 -23.14
CA GLY A 316 -14.46 -4.60 -23.58
C GLY A 316 -14.35 -4.86 -25.09
N ASP A 317 -15.46 -5.22 -25.75
CA ASP A 317 -15.50 -5.51 -27.20
C ASP A 317 -15.41 -4.22 -28.05
N LEU A 318 -15.55 -3.05 -27.40
CA LEU A 318 -15.49 -1.72 -28.00
C LEU A 318 -14.12 -1.04 -27.79
N ILE A 319 -13.16 -1.70 -27.13
CA ILE A 319 -11.82 -1.14 -26.86
C ILE A 319 -10.84 -1.58 -27.94
N GLU A 320 -10.23 -0.61 -28.61
CA GLU A 320 -9.17 -0.83 -29.60
C GLU A 320 -7.86 -1.27 -28.92
N ASP A 321 -7.22 -2.31 -29.47
CA ASP A 321 -5.89 -2.76 -29.03
C ASP A 321 -4.80 -1.90 -29.68
N GLY A 322 -4.36 -0.86 -28.96
CA GLY A 322 -3.33 0.07 -29.44
C GLY A 322 -1.91 -0.52 -29.54
N ASP A 323 -1.66 -1.73 -29.03
CA ASP A 323 -0.39 -2.45 -29.21
C ASP A 323 -0.45 -3.41 -30.42
N ALA A 324 -1.61 -3.58 -31.07
CA ALA A 324 -1.78 -4.45 -32.23
C ALA A 324 -1.10 -3.87 -33.49
N ALA A 325 0.02 -4.48 -33.90
CA ALA A 325 0.77 -4.07 -35.08
C ALA A 325 -0.10 -4.09 -36.36
N SER A 326 -0.26 -2.91 -36.99
CA SER A 326 -1.04 -2.77 -38.22
C SER A 326 -0.47 -3.67 -39.33
N PRO A 327 -1.32 -4.40 -40.08
CA PRO A 327 -0.87 -5.19 -41.24
C PRO A 327 -0.19 -4.33 -42.31
N VAL A 328 -0.59 -3.05 -42.44
CA VAL A 328 -0.02 -2.10 -43.40
C VAL A 328 1.37 -1.67 -42.95
N GLU A 329 1.54 -1.29 -41.68
CA GLU A 329 2.85 -0.92 -41.10
C GLU A 329 3.81 -2.11 -41.11
N SER A 330 3.31 -3.31 -40.78
CA SER A 330 4.09 -4.56 -40.81
C SER A 330 4.60 -4.86 -42.23
N ALA A 331 3.75 -4.70 -43.25
CA ALA A 331 4.15 -4.85 -44.64
C ALA A 331 5.13 -3.75 -45.09
N ALA A 332 4.88 -2.49 -44.72
CA ALA A 332 5.76 -1.36 -45.02
C ALA A 332 7.15 -1.55 -44.39
N PHE A 333 7.23 -2.03 -43.15
CA PHE A 333 8.49 -2.32 -42.46
C PHE A 333 9.27 -3.48 -43.09
N LEU A 334 8.57 -4.52 -43.56
CA LEU A 334 9.20 -5.61 -44.33
C LEU A 334 9.78 -5.10 -45.66
N LEU A 335 9.01 -4.31 -46.42
CA LEU A 335 9.47 -3.70 -47.67
C LEU A 335 10.63 -2.72 -47.45
N LEU A 336 10.57 -1.89 -46.39
CA LEU A 336 11.66 -1.02 -45.97
C LEU A 336 12.93 -1.83 -45.68
N ARG A 337 12.82 -2.96 -44.98
CA ARG A 337 13.96 -3.84 -44.69
C ARG A 337 14.55 -4.44 -45.97
N GLU A 338 13.72 -4.88 -46.91
CA GLU A 338 14.17 -5.41 -48.21
C GLU A 338 14.86 -4.33 -49.06
N HIS A 339 14.28 -3.12 -49.15
CA HIS A 339 14.90 -1.99 -49.83
C HIS A 339 16.20 -1.55 -49.15
N LEU A 340 16.27 -1.53 -47.81
CA LEU A 340 17.51 -1.27 -47.07
C LEU A 340 18.58 -2.33 -47.35
N GLU A 341 18.24 -3.61 -47.40
CA GLU A 341 19.20 -4.67 -47.74
C GLU A 341 19.66 -4.57 -49.21
N ALA A 342 18.77 -4.26 -50.14
CA ALA A 342 19.10 -4.02 -51.55
C ALA A 342 20.05 -2.82 -51.71
N VAL A 343 19.75 -1.67 -51.09
CA VAL A 343 20.63 -0.49 -51.08
C VAL A 343 21.98 -0.82 -50.44
N LEU A 344 21.99 -1.47 -49.28
CA LEU A 344 23.23 -1.88 -48.59
C LEU A 344 24.07 -2.86 -49.41
N SER A 345 23.48 -3.68 -50.28
CA SER A 345 24.19 -4.65 -51.14
C SER A 345 25.10 -3.98 -52.17
N THR A 346 24.80 -2.73 -52.56
CA THR A 346 25.61 -1.95 -53.51
C THR A 346 26.89 -1.38 -52.91
N LEU A 347 27.01 -1.38 -51.58
CA LEU A 347 28.20 -0.92 -50.86
C LEU A 347 29.27 -2.02 -50.82
N GLY A 348 30.54 -1.62 -50.78
CA GLY A 348 31.63 -2.58 -50.57
C GLY A 348 31.47 -3.28 -49.21
N GLU A 349 31.87 -4.55 -49.10
CA GLU A 349 31.58 -5.38 -47.90
C GLU A 349 31.95 -4.72 -46.57
N ARG A 350 33.10 -4.05 -46.50
CA ARG A 350 33.55 -3.30 -45.32
C ARG A 350 32.67 -2.08 -45.02
N GLU A 351 32.19 -1.37 -46.02
CA GLU A 351 31.28 -0.22 -45.87
C GLU A 351 29.91 -0.72 -45.37
N ARG A 352 29.32 -1.72 -46.04
CA ARG A 352 28.08 -2.40 -45.62
C ARG A 352 28.15 -2.90 -44.18
N LYS A 353 29.21 -3.63 -43.83
CA LYS A 353 29.33 -4.29 -42.52
C LYS A 353 29.63 -3.31 -41.38
N VAL A 354 30.30 -2.18 -41.65
CA VAL A 354 30.40 -1.06 -40.70
C VAL A 354 29.02 -0.47 -40.41
N VAL A 355 28.20 -0.17 -41.43
CA VAL A 355 26.85 0.38 -41.24
C VAL A 355 25.94 -0.60 -40.49
N GLN A 356 25.91 -1.88 -40.89
CA GLN A 356 25.13 -2.92 -40.20
C GLN A 356 25.46 -3.01 -38.69
N LEU A 357 26.76 -3.04 -38.33
CA LEU A 357 27.19 -3.10 -36.93
C LEU A 357 26.99 -1.76 -36.18
N ARG A 358 27.00 -0.63 -36.89
CA ARG A 358 26.83 0.70 -36.30
C ARG A 358 25.40 0.94 -35.81
N TYR A 359 24.43 0.57 -36.63
CA TYR A 359 22.99 0.75 -36.36
C TYR A 359 22.30 -0.51 -35.83
N GLY A 360 23.01 -1.64 -35.73
CA GLY A 360 22.44 -2.90 -35.19
C GLY A 360 21.49 -3.61 -36.15
N LEU A 361 21.59 -3.37 -37.47
CA LEU A 361 20.62 -3.82 -38.48
C LEU A 361 20.54 -5.35 -38.66
N ALA A 362 21.44 -6.11 -38.03
CA ALA A 362 21.49 -7.58 -38.13
C ALA A 362 21.35 -8.29 -36.77
N ASP A 363 21.71 -7.63 -35.66
CA ASP A 363 21.76 -8.19 -34.30
C ASP A 363 20.96 -7.35 -33.28
N GLY A 364 20.17 -6.37 -33.73
CA GLY A 364 19.36 -5.46 -32.92
C GLY A 364 20.16 -4.48 -32.05
N ARG A 365 21.49 -4.56 -32.06
CA ARG A 365 22.37 -3.88 -31.09
C ARG A 365 23.33 -2.90 -31.79
N PRO A 366 23.08 -1.59 -31.72
CA PRO A 366 24.04 -0.61 -32.24
C PRO A 366 25.36 -0.69 -31.47
N ARG A 367 26.49 -0.59 -32.19
CA ARG A 367 27.83 -0.65 -31.62
C ARG A 367 28.56 0.69 -31.73
N THR A 368 29.51 0.91 -30.82
CA THR A 368 30.37 2.10 -30.86
C THR A 368 31.41 2.00 -31.96
N LEU A 369 31.87 3.16 -32.45
CA LEU A 369 32.95 3.25 -33.45
C LEU A 369 34.27 2.60 -33.00
N GLU A 370 34.46 2.45 -31.68
CA GLU A 370 35.64 1.79 -31.12
C GLU A 370 35.50 0.26 -31.07
N GLU A 371 34.34 -0.27 -30.67
CA GLU A 371 34.05 -1.72 -30.76
C GLU A 371 34.14 -2.20 -32.21
N ILE A 372 33.59 -1.43 -33.15
CA ILE A 372 33.70 -1.71 -34.59
C ILE A 372 35.16 -1.63 -35.04
N GLY A 373 35.94 -0.66 -34.54
CA GLY A 373 37.38 -0.55 -34.83
C GLY A 373 38.16 -1.79 -34.38
N ARG A 374 37.88 -2.30 -33.18
CA ARG A 374 38.46 -3.55 -32.65
C ARG A 374 38.13 -4.76 -33.53
N ILE A 375 36.89 -4.86 -34.04
CA ILE A 375 36.46 -5.95 -34.94
C ILE A 375 37.20 -5.90 -36.30
N PHE A 376 37.43 -4.71 -36.86
CA PHE A 376 38.10 -4.54 -38.15
C PHE A 376 39.63 -4.38 -38.07
N GLY A 377 40.22 -4.37 -36.88
CA GLY A 377 41.66 -4.15 -36.68
C GLY A 377 42.13 -2.73 -37.03
N VAL A 378 41.27 -1.71 -36.87
CA VAL A 378 41.56 -0.32 -37.24
C VAL A 378 41.15 0.68 -36.16
N THR A 379 41.68 1.90 -36.22
CA THR A 379 41.36 2.95 -35.24
C THR A 379 39.89 3.40 -35.34
N ARG A 380 39.33 3.86 -34.20
CA ARG A 380 38.01 4.51 -34.11
C ARG A 380 37.80 5.59 -35.18
N GLU A 381 38.81 6.43 -35.39
CA GLU A 381 38.77 7.49 -36.40
C GLU A 381 38.70 6.93 -37.83
N ARG A 382 39.34 5.80 -38.12
CA ARG A 382 39.20 5.14 -39.42
C ARG A 382 37.81 4.60 -39.66
N ILE A 383 37.13 4.08 -38.64
CA ILE A 383 35.71 3.71 -38.75
C ILE A 383 34.84 4.94 -38.99
N ARG A 384 35.05 6.05 -38.26
CA ARG A 384 34.31 7.31 -38.47
C ARG A 384 34.46 7.83 -39.91
N GLN A 385 35.65 7.70 -40.51
CA GLN A 385 35.88 8.06 -41.91
C GLN A 385 35.11 7.15 -42.88
N ILE A 386 35.06 5.85 -42.62
CA ILE A 386 34.31 4.87 -43.43
C ILE A 386 32.79 5.13 -43.30
N GLU A 387 32.28 5.29 -42.08
CA GLU A 387 30.91 5.70 -41.76
C GLU A 387 30.53 6.98 -42.53
N SER A 388 31.31 8.06 -42.38
CA SER A 388 31.06 9.35 -43.04
C SER A 388 31.04 9.23 -44.57
N LYS A 389 31.99 8.48 -45.16
CA LYS A 389 32.04 8.26 -46.61
C LYS A 389 30.86 7.41 -47.10
N THR A 390 30.44 6.42 -46.32
CA THR A 390 29.33 5.52 -46.66
C THR A 390 27.99 6.24 -46.56
N LEU A 391 27.77 7.04 -45.51
CA LEU A 391 26.57 7.87 -45.38
C LEU A 391 26.46 8.92 -46.49
N ASN A 392 27.57 9.47 -46.99
CA ASN A 392 27.54 10.35 -48.14
C ASN A 392 27.21 9.61 -49.46
N LYS A 393 27.73 8.40 -49.69
CA LYS A 393 27.28 7.55 -50.82
C LYS A 393 25.78 7.24 -50.76
N LEU A 394 25.27 6.94 -49.56
CA LEU A 394 23.85 6.64 -49.35
C LEU A 394 22.93 7.88 -49.51
N ARG A 395 23.51 9.08 -49.56
CA ARG A 395 22.81 10.34 -49.87
C ARG A 395 22.79 10.67 -51.37
N ASP A 396 23.55 9.95 -52.20
CA ASP A 396 23.49 10.15 -53.65
C ASP A 396 22.09 9.77 -54.17
N HIS A 397 21.55 10.60 -55.06
CA HIS A 397 20.10 10.75 -55.30
C HIS A 397 19.37 9.41 -55.56
N ALA A 398 19.99 8.51 -56.33
CA ALA A 398 19.41 7.22 -56.72
C ALA A 398 19.11 6.27 -55.54
N PHE A 399 19.83 6.36 -54.43
CA PHE A 399 19.55 5.57 -53.21
C PHE A 399 18.62 6.30 -52.26
N ALA A 400 18.74 7.63 -52.17
CA ALA A 400 17.89 8.46 -51.34
C ALA A 400 16.41 8.40 -51.79
N ASP A 401 16.14 8.44 -53.10
CA ASP A 401 14.77 8.45 -53.63
C ASP A 401 14.01 7.14 -53.37
N GLN A 402 14.69 5.99 -53.34
CA GLN A 402 14.06 4.69 -53.05
C GLN A 402 13.59 4.56 -51.58
N LEU A 403 14.32 5.18 -50.66
CA LEU A 403 14.01 5.15 -49.22
C LEU A 403 13.13 6.33 -48.77
N ARG A 404 12.91 7.33 -49.66
CA ARG A 404 12.18 8.56 -49.37
C ARG A 404 10.71 8.34 -49.02
N GLY A 405 10.10 7.28 -49.54
CA GLY A 405 8.71 6.89 -49.29
C GLY A 405 8.45 6.20 -47.94
N TYR A 406 9.42 6.22 -47.03
CA TYR A 406 9.32 5.68 -45.66
C TYR A 406 9.74 6.72 -44.60
N LEU A 407 9.54 8.01 -44.91
CA LEU A 407 9.81 9.14 -44.01
C LEU A 407 8.53 9.71 -43.36
N ASP A 408 7.38 9.31 -43.89
CA ASP A 408 6.03 9.52 -43.36
C ASP A 408 5.46 8.14 -42.92
#